data_AF-A0A9P3A0Q5-F1
#
_entry.id   AF-A0A9P3A0Q5-F1
#
_cell.length_a   1.000
_cell.length_b   1.000
_cell.length_c   1.000
_cell.angle_alpha   90.00
_cell.angle_beta   90.00
_cell.angle_gamma   90.00
#
_symmetry.space_group_name_H-M   'P 1'
#
loop_
_entity.id
_entity.type
_entity.pdbx_description
1 polymer ?
#
loop_
_entity_poly.entity_id
_entity_poly.type
_entity_poly.pdbx_seq_one_letter_code
_entity_poly.pdbx_strand_id
1 'polypeptide(L)'
;MLVSQAAGLVSAEYDLAVVSVAYKDSRTTSFPEQDNPSPLVNKYLDSVADHKVRHCPSSNLPVHPVVFSLGGMMNGSTTKVFASWKWLMTRDIYNLMLKRPSLCLLQARVRSSEL
;
A
#
# COMPACT_ATOMS: atom_id res chain seq x y z
N MET A 1 7.41 -19.73 -31.50
CA MET A 1 6.58 -19.02 -30.50
C MET A 1 7.52 -18.64 -29.36
N LEU A 2 7.76 -17.35 -29.14
CA LEU A 2 8.89 -16.86 -28.33
C LEU A 2 8.81 -17.36 -26.87
N VAL A 3 9.84 -18.09 -26.46
CA VAL A 3 10.16 -18.34 -25.06
C VAL A 3 10.92 -17.12 -24.56
N SER A 4 10.24 -16.24 -23.82
CA SER A 4 10.91 -15.22 -23.03
C SER A 4 11.39 -15.85 -21.73
N GLN A 5 12.68 -16.18 -21.71
CA GLN A 5 13.44 -16.48 -20.51
C GLN A 5 13.37 -15.23 -19.62
N ALA A 6 12.45 -15.24 -18.65
CA ALA A 6 12.35 -14.19 -17.66
C ALA A 6 13.67 -14.15 -16.89
N ALA A 7 14.38 -13.04 -16.98
CA ALA A 7 15.51 -12.73 -16.14
C ALA A 7 15.18 -13.13 -14.69
N GLY A 8 16.13 -13.75 -14.00
CA GLY A 8 16.01 -14.22 -12.61
C GLY A 8 15.84 -13.11 -11.58
N LEU A 9 14.97 -12.14 -11.83
CA LEU A 9 14.40 -11.24 -10.85
C LEU A 9 13.14 -11.94 -10.33
N VAL A 10 13.14 -12.30 -9.05
CA VAL A 10 11.93 -12.80 -8.37
C VAL A 10 10.80 -11.82 -8.66
N SER A 11 9.82 -12.25 -9.45
CA SER A 11 8.63 -11.45 -9.74
C SER A 11 7.81 -11.39 -8.45
N ALA A 12 7.76 -10.23 -7.82
CA ALA A 12 7.00 -9.99 -6.62
C ALA A 12 5.67 -9.33 -6.99
N GLU A 13 4.56 -9.91 -6.54
CA GLU A 13 3.24 -9.34 -6.79
C GLU A 13 2.87 -8.41 -5.62
N TYR A 14 2.40 -7.21 -5.94
CA TYR A 14 2.03 -6.21 -4.93
C TYR A 14 0.53 -5.98 -4.95
N ASP A 15 -0.13 -6.35 -3.87
CA ASP A 15 -1.58 -6.27 -3.77
C ASP A 15 -2.00 -5.02 -2.97
N LEU A 16 -2.51 -4.02 -3.69
CA LEU A 16 -2.92 -2.74 -3.14
C LEU A 16 -4.27 -2.81 -2.43
N ALA A 17 -4.34 -2.31 -1.20
CA ALA A 17 -5.59 -2.06 -0.48
C ALA A 17 -5.64 -0.64 0.08
N VAL A 18 -6.79 0.00 -0.06
CA VAL A 18 -7.11 1.25 0.63
C VAL A 18 -8.30 0.99 1.56
N VAL A 19 -8.12 1.25 2.84
CA VAL A 19 -9.15 1.01 3.87
C VAL A 19 -9.61 2.32 4.47
N SER A 20 -10.93 2.44 4.66
CA SER A 20 -11.48 3.49 5.50
C SER A 20 -11.25 3.11 6.96
N VAL A 21 -10.72 4.04 7.74
CA VAL A 21 -10.60 3.90 9.19
C VAL A 21 -11.63 4.88 9.75
N ALA A 22 -12.65 4.39 10.45
CA ALA A 22 -13.77 5.20 10.97
C ALA A 22 -13.38 6.26 12.03
N TYR A 23 -12.08 6.51 12.19
CA TYR A 23 -11.57 7.49 13.13
C TYR A 23 -11.82 8.90 12.61
N LYS A 24 -12.33 9.76 13.49
CA LYS A 24 -12.78 11.14 13.21
C LYS A 24 -11.69 12.01 12.54
N ASP A 25 -10.41 11.65 12.72
CA ASP A 25 -9.25 12.38 12.17
C ASP A 25 -8.76 11.86 10.80
N SER A 26 -9.40 10.84 10.22
CA SER A 26 -9.00 10.24 8.93
C SER A 26 -9.33 11.11 7.70
N ARG A 27 -10.10 12.19 7.87
CA ARG A 27 -10.49 13.12 6.80
C ARG A 27 -9.46 14.22 6.53
N THR A 28 -8.42 14.34 7.34
CA THR A 28 -7.49 15.47 7.24
C THR A 28 -6.22 15.03 6.51
N THR A 29 -5.88 15.73 5.41
CA THR A 29 -4.62 15.55 4.66
C THR A 29 -3.42 16.22 5.32
N SER A 30 -3.56 16.70 6.55
CA SER A 30 -2.44 17.25 7.31
C SER A 30 -1.52 16.11 7.71
N PHE A 31 -0.23 16.24 7.39
CA PHE A 31 0.81 15.51 8.11
C PHE A 31 0.51 15.67 9.61
N PRO A 32 0.38 14.57 10.38
CA PRO A 32 0.07 14.72 11.79
C PRO A 32 1.29 15.33 12.49
N GLU A 33 1.21 16.62 12.79
CA GLU A 33 1.87 17.13 13.99
C GLU A 33 1.27 16.36 15.17
N GLN A 34 2.07 15.41 15.66
CA GLN A 34 2.24 15.14 17.08
C GLN A 34 0.99 15.12 17.97
N ASP A 35 0.09 14.17 17.72
CA ASP A 35 -0.70 13.53 18.78
C ASP A 35 -1.01 12.09 18.36
N ASN A 36 -0.26 11.13 18.91
CA ASN A 36 -0.20 9.73 18.47
C ASN A 36 -1.58 9.03 18.40
N PRO A 37 -2.19 8.88 17.21
CA PRO A 37 -3.32 7.96 16.98
C PRO A 37 -2.76 6.54 16.64
N SER A 38 -1.44 6.41 16.67
CA SER A 38 -0.61 5.54 15.84
C SER A 38 -0.69 4.04 16.14
N PRO A 39 -0.81 3.55 17.39
CA PRO A 39 -0.72 2.10 17.64
C PRO A 39 -1.93 1.32 17.13
N LEU A 40 -3.15 1.86 17.33
CA LEU A 40 -4.39 1.16 16.96
C LEU A 40 -4.61 1.15 15.45
N VAL A 41 -4.36 2.28 14.78
CA VAL A 41 -4.46 2.37 13.32
C VAL A 41 -3.40 1.48 12.66
N ASN A 42 -2.15 1.50 13.13
CA ASN A 42 -1.12 0.61 12.60
C ASN A 42 -1.46 -0.86 12.84
N LYS A 43 -1.93 -1.24 14.04
CA LYS A 43 -2.38 -2.61 14.33
C LYS A 43 -3.53 -3.05 13.42
N TYR A 44 -4.46 -2.15 13.11
CA TYR A 44 -5.54 -2.43 12.17
C TYR A 44 -5.02 -2.63 10.75
N LEU A 45 -4.15 -1.74 10.26
CA LEU A 45 -3.54 -1.87 8.93
C LEU A 45 -2.68 -3.14 8.82
N ASP A 46 -1.95 -3.51 9.88
CA ASP A 46 -1.20 -4.76 9.98
C ASP A 46 -2.13 -5.98 9.95
N SER A 47 -3.26 -5.94 10.66
CA SER A 47 -4.27 -7.00 10.60
C SER A 47 -4.88 -7.14 9.21
N VAL A 48 -5.10 -6.04 8.49
CA VAL A 48 -5.58 -6.08 7.10
C VAL A 48 -4.52 -6.69 6.19
N ALA A 49 -3.26 -6.26 6.33
CA ALA A 49 -2.16 -6.82 5.55
C ALA A 49 -2.02 -8.33 5.76
N ASP A 50 -2.05 -8.76 7.02
CA ASP A 50 -1.94 -10.17 7.40
C ASP A 50 -3.16 -10.99 6.92
N HIS A 51 -4.36 -10.43 6.97
CA HIS A 51 -5.54 -11.05 6.36
C HIS A 51 -5.37 -11.24 4.84
N LYS A 52 -4.85 -10.24 4.13
CA LYS A 52 -4.59 -10.35 2.68
C LYS A 52 -3.56 -11.42 2.36
N VAL A 53 -2.52 -11.57 3.19
CA VAL A 53 -1.53 -12.65 3.03
C VAL A 53 -2.17 -14.02 3.29
N ARG A 54 -2.95 -14.15 4.36
CA ARG A 54 -3.61 -15.41 4.76
C ARG A 54 -4.68 -15.87 3.78
N HIS A 55 -5.35 -14.93 3.11
CA HIS A 55 -6.40 -15.22 2.12
C HIS A 55 -5.92 -15.03 0.68
N CYS A 56 -4.61 -14.89 0.47
CA CYS A 56 -4.05 -14.86 -0.85
C CYS A 56 -4.30 -16.21 -1.54
N PRO A 57 -4.85 -16.24 -2.77
CA PRO A 57 -4.89 -17.47 -3.56
C PRO A 57 -3.48 -18.04 -3.66
N SER A 58 -3.32 -19.36 -3.66
CA SER A 58 -2.03 -20.03 -3.82
C SER A 58 -1.43 -19.69 -5.20
N SER A 59 -0.85 -18.50 -5.32
CA SER A 59 -0.04 -18.08 -6.43
C SER A 59 1.39 -18.52 -6.14
N ASN A 60 2.14 -18.89 -7.18
CA ASN A 60 3.54 -19.29 -7.03
C ASN A 60 4.48 -18.10 -6.72
N LEU A 61 3.92 -16.89 -6.53
CA LEU A 61 4.67 -15.66 -6.32
C LEU A 61 4.43 -15.12 -4.91
N PRO A 62 5.46 -14.56 -4.24
CA PRO A 62 5.27 -13.88 -2.97
C PRO A 62 4.39 -12.64 -3.19
N VAL A 63 3.24 -12.60 -2.53
CA VAL A 63 2.34 -11.44 -2.52
C VAL A 63 2.68 -10.52 -1.36
N HIS A 64 2.98 -9.26 -1.68
CA HIS A 64 3.28 -8.22 -0.72
C HIS A 64 2.09 -7.26 -0.62
N PRO A 65 1.31 -7.31 0.47
CA PRO A 65 0.19 -6.39 0.65
C PRO A 65 0.73 -4.97 0.86
N VAL A 66 0.19 -4.02 0.10
CA VAL A 66 0.48 -2.58 0.21
C VAL A 66 -0.81 -1.92 0.70
N VAL A 67 -0.86 -1.57 1.99
CA VAL A 67 -2.10 -1.15 2.66
C VAL A 67 -2.02 0.32 3.07
N PHE A 68 -3.03 1.08 2.66
CA PHE A 68 -3.20 2.49 3.02
C PHE A 68 -4.50 2.71 3.78
N SER A 69 -4.49 3.63 4.74
CA SER A 69 -5.72 4.28 5.18
C SER A 69 -6.18 5.30 4.15
N LEU A 70 -7.45 5.68 4.20
CA LEU A 70 -8.00 6.76 3.39
C LEU A 70 -7.23 8.08 3.54
N GLY A 71 -6.76 8.38 4.75
CA GLY A 71 -5.89 9.53 5.05
C GLY A 71 -4.48 9.42 4.47
N GLY A 72 -4.09 8.26 3.94
CA GLY A 72 -2.76 7.99 3.37
C GLY A 72 -1.75 7.44 4.38
N MET A 73 -2.19 7.09 5.60
CA MET A 73 -1.32 6.37 6.54
C MET A 73 -1.04 4.98 6.00
N MET A 74 0.19 4.51 6.19
CA MET A 74 0.64 3.19 5.74
C MET A 74 1.21 2.44 6.93
N ASN A 75 1.10 1.11 6.91
CA ASN A 75 1.71 0.29 7.96
C ASN A 75 3.22 0.14 7.77
N GLY A 76 3.89 -0.44 8.77
CA GLY A 76 5.34 -0.58 8.77
C GLY A 76 5.88 -1.44 7.61
N SER A 77 5.16 -2.49 7.19
CA SER A 77 5.58 -3.31 6.05
C SER A 77 5.49 -2.55 4.73
N THR A 78 4.41 -1.78 4.53
CA THR A 78 4.23 -0.92 3.36
C THR A 78 5.32 0.14 3.30
N THR A 79 5.64 0.81 4.41
CA THR A 79 6.73 1.79 4.47
C THR A 79 8.07 1.20 4.02
N LYS A 80 8.39 -0.03 4.46
CA LYS A 80 9.62 -0.73 4.06
C LYS A 80 9.63 -1.02 2.55
N VAL A 81 8.51 -1.42 1.96
CA VAL A 81 8.40 -1.64 0.50
C VAL A 81 8.71 -0.34 -0.26
N PHE A 82 8.11 0.79 0.14
CA PHE A 82 8.39 2.09 -0.48
C PHE A 82 9.84 2.52 -0.31
N ALA A 83 10.43 2.28 0.87
CA ALA A 83 11.84 2.54 1.11
C ALA A 83 12.75 1.71 0.20
N SER A 84 12.45 0.42 0.03
CA SER A 84 13.17 -0.47 -0.89
C SER A 84 13.04 -0.01 -2.34
N TRP A 85 11.83 0.35 -2.79
CA TRP A 85 11.64 0.88 -4.15
C TRP A 85 12.41 2.18 -4.37
N LYS A 86 12.36 3.10 -3.43
CA LYS A 86 13.08 4.37 -3.52
C LYS A 86 14.59 4.18 -3.59
N TRP A 87 15.11 3.15 -2.92
CA TRP A 87 16.54 2.82 -2.92
C TRP A 87 16.97 2.06 -4.19
N LEU A 88 16.14 1.13 -4.66
CA LEU A 88 16.47 0.24 -5.79
C LEU A 88 16.18 0.89 -7.16
N MET A 89 15.26 1.84 -7.25
CA MET A 89 14.77 2.38 -8.51
C MET A 89 15.32 3.78 -8.77
N THR A 90 15.46 4.13 -10.06
CA THR A 90 15.70 5.52 -10.46
C THR A 90 14.50 6.38 -10.12
N ARG A 91 14.71 7.69 -9.96
CA ARG A 91 13.64 8.64 -9.62
C ARG A 91 12.44 8.54 -10.54
N ASP A 92 12.66 8.38 -11.84
CA ASP A 92 11.58 8.34 -12.84
C ASP A 92 10.76 7.04 -12.74
N ILE A 93 11.43 5.91 -12.51
CA ILE A 93 10.77 4.61 -12.30
C ILE A 93 10.00 4.63 -10.98
N TYR A 94 10.58 5.15 -9.91
CA TYR A 94 9.90 5.30 -8.63
C TYR A 94 8.63 6.15 -8.77
N ASN A 95 8.72 7.31 -9.43
CA ASN A 95 7.56 8.17 -9.70
C ASN A 95 6.49 7.46 -10.53
N LEU A 96 6.88 6.66 -11.52
CA LEU A 96 5.96 5.86 -12.30
C LEU A 96 5.23 4.83 -11.42
N MET A 97 5.95 4.15 -10.53
CA MET A 97 5.40 3.18 -9.59
C MET A 97 4.41 3.81 -8.61
N LEU A 98 4.64 5.07 -8.19
CA LEU A 98 3.72 5.80 -7.31
C LEU A 98 2.35 6.11 -7.95
N LYS A 99 2.26 6.21 -9.28
CA LYS A 99 1.02 6.64 -9.95
C LYS A 99 -0.17 5.74 -9.63
N ARG A 100 0.02 4.43 -9.63
CA ARG A 100 -1.06 3.47 -9.35
C ARG A 100 -1.56 3.55 -7.90
N PRO A 101 -0.68 3.47 -6.86
CA PRO A 101 -1.07 3.73 -5.47
C PRO A 101 -1.76 5.08 -5.26
N SER A 102 -1.22 6.16 -5.82
CA SER A 102 -1.82 7.50 -5.67
C SER A 102 -3.21 7.59 -6.30
N LEU A 103 -3.40 7.00 -7.48
CA LEU A 103 -4.70 6.96 -8.15
C LEU A 103 -5.72 6.14 -7.36
N CYS A 104 -5.34 4.95 -6.87
CA CYS A 104 -6.22 4.12 -6.04
C CYS A 104 -6.65 4.85 -4.77
N LEU A 105 -5.73 5.57 -4.12
CA LEU A 105 -6.03 6.37 -2.93
C LEU A 105 -6.99 7.52 -3.25
N LEU A 106 -6.77 8.23 -4.36
CA LEU A 106 -7.64 9.32 -4.79
C LEU A 106 -9.05 8.81 -5.12
N GLN A 107 -9.16 7.71 -5.85
CA GLN A 107 -10.45 7.09 -6.17
C GLN A 107 -11.21 6.64 -4.91
N ALA A 108 -10.50 6.03 -3.95
CA ALA A 108 -11.11 5.64 -2.68
C ALA A 108 -11.65 6.85 -1.91
N ARG A 109 -10.91 7.98 -1.90
CA ARG A 109 -11.36 9.24 -1.27
C ARG A 109 -12.60 9.82 -1.92
N VAL A 110 -12.64 9.89 -3.25
CA VAL A 110 -13.81 10.38 -3.97
C VAL A 110 -15.05 9.54 -3.62
N ARG A 111 -14.94 8.21 -3.72
CA ARG A 111 -16.04 7.29 -3.36
C ARG A 111 -16.50 7.40 -1.91
N SER A 112 -15.58 7.64 -0.98
CA SER A 112 -15.93 7.84 0.44
C SER A 112 -16.55 9.20 0.74
N SER A 113 -16.42 10.16 -0.17
CA SER A 113 -17.01 11.51 -0.02
C SER A 113 -18.42 11.58 -0.62
N GLU A 114 -18.78 10.61 -1.46
CA GLU A 114 -20.11 10.44 -2.07
C GLU A 114 -21.07 9.65 -1.16
N LEU A 115 -20.61 9.24 0.03
CA LEU A 115 -21.28 8.34 0.96
C LEU A 115 -21.61 9.08 2.26
#